data_AF-A0A4V1SCD8-F1
#
_entry.id   AF-A0A4V1SCD8-F1
#
_cell.length_a   1.000
_cell.length_b   1.000
_cell.length_c   1.000
_cell.angle_alpha   90.00
_cell.angle_beta   90.00
_cell.angle_gamma   90.00
#
_symmetry.space_group_name_H-M   'P 1'
#
loop_
_entity.id
_entity.type
_entity.pdbx_description
1 polymer ?
#
loop_
_entity_poly.entity_id
_entity_poly.type
_entity_poly.pdbx_seq_one_letter_code
_entity_poly.pdbx_strand_id
1 'polypeptide(L)' 'MPSVVRFTSPHVAEVIEEELPPLGADEVRLKTLFSGISAGTELTAYRGSNPYLTKKWDEDE' A
#
# COMPACT_ATOMS: atom_id res chain seq x y z
N MET A 1 -15.87 -7.62 -2.37
CA MET A 1 -14.81 -6.67 -1.96
C MET A 1 -13.49 -7.25 -2.43
N PRO A 2 -12.61 -6.50 -3.13
CA PRO A 2 -11.25 -6.97 -3.40
C PRO A 2 -10.48 -7.22 -2.10
N SER A 3 -9.52 -8.14 -2.17
CA SER A 3 -8.56 -8.37 -1.09
C SER A 3 -7.32 -7.52 -1.31
N VAL A 4 -6.79 -6.91 -0.25
CA VAL A 4 -5.53 -6.15 -0.26
C VAL A 4 -4.60 -6.65 0.84
N VAL A 5 -3.30 -6.53 0.62
CA VAL A 5 -2.29 -6.78 1.66
C VAL A 5 -2.02 -5.47 2.39
N ARG A 6 -2.22 -5.45 3.71
CA ARG A 6 -1.96 -4.29 4.58
C ARG A 6 -0.88 -4.62 5.60
N PHE A 7 0.10 -3.73 5.75
CA PHE A 7 1.05 -3.78 6.86
C PHE A 7 0.49 -2.96 8.02
N THR A 8 0.05 -3.62 9.09
CA THR A 8 -0.60 -2.97 10.25
C THR A 8 0.39 -2.63 11.37
N SER A 9 1.51 -3.35 11.43
CA SER A 9 2.64 -3.07 12.30
C SER A 9 3.91 -3.74 11.74
N PRO A 10 5.11 -3.39 12.25
CA PRO A 10 6.33 -4.08 11.84
C PRO A 10 6.19 -5.59 11.98
N HIS A 11 6.52 -6.31 10.91
CA HIS A 11 6.48 -7.75 10.77
C HIS A 11 5.08 -8.37 10.71
N VAL A 12 4.04 -7.55 10.58
CA VAL A 12 2.65 -8.00 10.46
C VAL A 12 2.07 -7.55 9.11
N ALA A 13 1.67 -8.54 8.31
CA ALA A 13 1.00 -8.35 7.03
C ALA A 13 -0.31 -9.13 7.04
N GLU A 14 -1.41 -8.46 6.71
CA GLU A 14 -2.75 -9.03 6.76
C GLU A 14 -3.42 -8.90 5.39
N VAL A 15 -4.15 -9.93 4.99
CA VAL A 15 -5.04 -9.87 3.83
C VAL A 15 -6.41 -9.47 4.34
N ILE A 16 -6.87 -8.30 3.91
CA ILE A 16 -8.17 -7.77 4.32
C ILE A 16 -9.05 -7.56 3.10
N GLU A 17 -10.37 -7.57 3.29
CA GLU A 17 -11.32 -7.10 2.29
C GLU A 17 -11.44 -5.57 2.35
N GLU A 18 -11.45 -4.91 1.20
CA GLU A 18 -11.62 -3.47 1.11
C GLU A 18 -12.77 -3.13 0.15
N GLU A 19 -13.59 -2.13 0.50
CA GLU A 19 -14.64 -1.64 -0.40
C GLU A 19 -14.02 -0.79 -1.51
N LEU A 20 -14.52 -0.97 -2.73
CA LEU A 20 -14.09 -0.13 -3.86
C LEU A 20 -14.86 1.18 -3.83
N PRO A 21 -14.19 2.35 -3.85
CA PRO A 21 -14.86 3.62 -3.99
C PRO A 21 -15.58 3.72 -5.35
N PRO A 22 -16.53 4.66 -5.52
CA PRO A 22 -17.08 4.99 -6.84
C PRO A 22 -15.97 5.34 -7.84
N LEU A 23 -16.16 4.99 -9.11
CA LEU A 23 -15.18 5.31 -10.15
C LEU A 23 -15.33 6.78 -10.58
N GLY A 24 -14.25 7.56 -10.49
CA GLY A 24 -14.21 8.92 -10.98
C GLY A 24 -14.25 9.03 -12.51
N ALA A 25 -14.55 10.21 -13.03
CA ALA A 25 -14.66 10.46 -14.47
C ALA A 25 -13.32 10.21 -15.22
N ASP A 26 -12.19 10.48 -14.56
CA ASP A 26 -10.83 10.36 -15.11
C ASP A 26 -10.06 9.13 -14.59
N GLU A 27 -10.76 8.15 -14.03
CA GLU A 27 -10.17 6.96 -13.44
C GLU A 27 -10.44 5.70 -14.26
N VAL A 28 -9.56 4.70 -14.13
CA VAL A 28 -9.79 3.36 -14.68
C VAL A 28 -9.77 2.32 -13.57
N ARG A 29 -10.62 1.30 -13.69
CA ARG A 29 -10.67 0.19 -12.74
C ARG A 29 -9.89 -1.00 -13.27
N LEU A 30 -8.86 -1.38 -12.52
CA LEU A 30 -8.02 -2.52 -12.87
C LEU A 30 -8.41 -3.76 -12.07
N LYS A 31 -8.36 -4.92 -12.72
CA LYS A 31 -8.34 -6.23 -12.05
C LYS A 31 -6.91 -6.74 -12.05
N THR A 32 -6.20 -6.53 -10.94
CA THR A 32 -4.84 -7.04 -10.77
C THR A 32 -4.84 -8.56 -10.85
N LEU A 33 -4.14 -9.12 -11.84
CA LEU A 33 -3.98 -10.57 -11.98
C LEU A 33 -2.85 -11.10 -11.09
N PHE A 34 -1.76 -10.35 -11.00
CA PHE A 34 -0.58 -10.65 -10.19
C PHE A 34 0.03 -9.36 -9.64
N SER A 35 0.63 -9.44 -8.45
CA SER A 35 1.41 -8.37 -7.85
C SER A 35 2.75 -8.92 -7.37
N GLY A 36 3.84 -8.26 -7.75
CA GLY A 36 5.18 -8.61 -7.27
C GLY A 36 5.50 -7.87 -5.98
N ILE A 37 6.28 -8.50 -5.10
CA ILE A 37 6.78 -7.87 -3.88
C ILE A 37 8.27 -7.56 -4.09
N SER A 38 8.68 -6.30 -3.95
CA SER A 38 10.08 -5.92 -4.02
C SER A 38 10.76 -6.05 -2.66
N ALA A 39 12.05 -6.40 -2.69
CA ALA A 39 12.89 -6.44 -1.49
C ALA A 39 13.23 -5.05 -0.92
N GLY A 40 13.02 -3.99 -1.70
CA GLY A 40 13.31 -2.61 -1.33
C GLY A 40 12.14 -1.97 -0.58
N THR A 41 11.07 -1.66 -1.30
CA THR A 41 9.96 -0.84 -0.78
C THR A 41 9.04 -1.61 0.14
N GLU A 42 8.51 -2.75 -0.30
CA GLU A 42 7.54 -3.53 0.49
C GLU A 42 8.22 -4.13 1.72
N LEU A 43 9.45 -4.62 1.60
CA LEU A 43 10.13 -5.25 2.73
C LEU A 43 10.61 -4.25 3.79
N THR A 44 10.98 -3.01 3.40
CA THR A 44 11.24 -1.94 4.39
C THR A 44 9.97 -1.46 5.06
N ALA A 45 8.83 -1.44 4.34
CA ALA A 45 7.52 -1.16 4.94
C ALA A 45 7.12 -2.26 5.93
N TYR A 46 7.25 -3.53 5.53
CA TYR A 46 7.00 -4.69 6.38
C TYR A 46 7.85 -4.66 7.65
N ARG A 47 9.15 -4.33 7.56
CA ARG A 47 10.02 -4.22 8.74
C ARG A 47 9.80 -2.96 9.59
N GLY A 48 8.99 -2.01 9.12
CA GLY A 48 8.80 -0.72 9.78
C GLY A 48 9.98 0.25 9.67
N SER A 49 10.95 -0.04 8.79
CA SER A 49 12.15 0.80 8.59
C SER A 49 12.02 1.73 7.38
N ASN A 50 10.84 1.78 6.75
CA ASN A 50 10.60 2.63 5.59
C ASN A 50 10.58 4.11 6.02
N PRO A 51 11.47 4.97 5.46
CA PRO A 51 11.53 6.38 5.81
C PRO A 51 10.20 7.11 5.62
N TYR A 52 9.37 6.71 4.65
CA TYR A 52 8.05 7.31 4.41
C TYR A 52 7.04 7.07 5.54
N LEU A 53 7.28 6.08 6.41
CA LEU A 53 6.43 5.85 7.60
C LEU A 53 6.73 6.82 8.75
N THR A 54 7.90 7.47 8.72
CA THR A 54 8.41 8.28 9.85
C THR A 54 8.84 9.69 9.46
N LYS A 55 9.10 9.94 8.17
CA LYS A 55 9.44 11.24 7.63
C LYS A 55 8.26 11.81 6.86
N LYS A 56 7.84 13.01 7.23
CA LYS A 56 7.00 13.85 6.37
C LYS A 56 7.90 14.62 5.42
N TRP A 57 7.46 14.75 4.18
CA TRP A 57 8.07 15.70 3.26
C TRP A 57 7.77 17.11 3.78
N ASP A 58 8.76 17.98 3.73
CA ASP A 58 8.55 19.40 4.04
C ASP A 58 7.86 20.01 2.83
N GLU A 59 6.63 20.50 2.98
CA GLU A 59 5.83 21.03 1.86
C GLU A 59 6.24 22.48 1.48
N ASP A 60 7.21 23.06 2.20
CA ASP A 60 7.59 24.47 2.13
C ASP A 60 8.81 24.81 1.21
N GLU A 61 9.21 23.94 0.26
CA GLU A 61 10.19 24.30 -0.81
C GLU A 61 9.65 24.15 -2.24
#